data_AF-A0A9D8RR40-F1
#
_entry.id   AF-A0A9D8RR40-F1
#
_cell.length_a   1.000
_cell.length_b   1.000
_cell.length_c   1.000
_cell.angle_alpha   90.00
_cell.angle_beta   90.00
_cell.angle_gamma   90.00
#
_symmetry.space_group_name_H-M   'P 1'
#
loop_
_entity.id
_entity.type
_entity.pdbx_description
1 polymer ?
#
loop_
_entity_poly.entity_id
_entity_poly.type
_entity_poly.pdbx_seq_one_letter_code
_entity_poly.pdbx_strand_id
1 'polypeptide(L)'
;MQNEKRGKRVIVVGDVHGQFDPFVKILRDAGLVDEGLNWCGLHDRLIQMGDIFDRGPFSRKVDDLLDKIQKQASLSSGEVVRLVGNHELELLLSNFVISGFGVEEAKLVRDKLVRQVLDGELRAACAYKGFLFTHAGVTRKLYKIFQMQLDDPTPGNMAVLINLIFKESIKHQFFKHPIFNISISRKGTDRFGGIFWEDLEDLVASFPKSPVVQVVGHTQVDRIILDRTANIIPVDVGLHRKLQYLVIHEDGRPEIVDVKE
;
A
#
# COMPACT_ATOMS: atom_id res chain seq x y z
N MET A 1 -12.92 -31.24 15.92
CA MET A 1 -12.06 -30.43 16.79
C MET A 1 -10.68 -30.35 16.13
N GLN A 2 -10.41 -29.29 15.37
CA GLN A 2 -9.07 -29.01 14.81
C GLN A 2 -8.89 -27.54 14.38
N ASN A 3 -9.74 -26.62 14.85
CA ASN A 3 -9.43 -25.18 14.80
C ASN A 3 -8.70 -24.82 16.09
N GLU A 4 -7.48 -25.32 16.24
CA GLU A 4 -6.53 -24.67 17.13
C GLU A 4 -6.36 -23.23 16.67
N LYS A 5 -6.24 -22.32 17.65
CA LYS A 5 -6.23 -20.87 17.53
C LYS A 5 -5.22 -20.39 16.47
N ARG A 6 -5.62 -20.30 15.20
CA ARG A 6 -4.77 -19.66 14.19
C ARG A 6 -4.69 -18.17 14.51
N GLY A 7 -3.50 -17.70 14.87
CA GLY A 7 -3.23 -16.29 15.14
C GLY A 7 -3.56 -15.40 13.95
N LYS A 8 -3.82 -14.12 14.21
CA LYS A 8 -4.10 -13.13 13.16
C LYS A 8 -2.90 -13.00 12.22
N ARG A 9 -3.13 -13.14 10.91
CA ARG A 9 -2.12 -12.89 9.88
C ARG A 9 -2.36 -11.53 9.22
N VAL A 10 -1.27 -10.86 8.85
CA VAL A 10 -1.32 -9.71 7.95
C VAL A 10 -0.72 -10.14 6.62
N ILE A 11 -1.55 -10.18 5.59
CA ILE A 11 -1.19 -10.51 4.22
C ILE A 11 -0.93 -9.19 3.49
N VAL A 12 0.25 -9.03 2.89
CA VAL A 12 0.67 -7.81 2.22
C VAL A 12 0.92 -8.12 0.76
N VAL A 13 0.24 -7.38 -0.12
CA VAL A 13 0.36 -7.52 -1.57
C VAL A 13 0.76 -6.16 -2.16
N GLY A 14 1.80 -6.19 -3.00
CA GLY A 14 2.32 -5.02 -3.71
C GLY A 14 1.37 -4.46 -4.76
N ASP A 15 1.96 -3.74 -5.72
CA ASP A 15 1.28 -3.05 -6.81
C ASP A 15 0.53 -4.04 -7.70
N VAL A 16 -0.73 -3.73 -8.03
CA VAL A 16 -1.61 -4.63 -8.78
C VAL A 16 -1.71 -4.25 -10.25
N HIS A 17 -1.75 -2.96 -10.56
CA HIS A 17 -1.76 -2.44 -11.94
C HIS A 17 -2.73 -3.18 -12.88
N GLY A 18 -3.99 -3.30 -12.47
CA GLY A 18 -5.04 -3.96 -13.27
C GLY A 18 -4.82 -5.45 -13.56
N GLN A 19 -3.89 -6.13 -12.88
CA GLN A 19 -3.64 -7.57 -13.03
C GLN A 19 -4.64 -8.39 -12.20
N PHE A 20 -5.90 -8.43 -12.64
CA PHE A 20 -6.99 -9.03 -11.87
C PHE A 20 -6.81 -10.52 -11.57
N ASP A 21 -6.55 -11.35 -12.57
CA ASP A 21 -6.44 -12.81 -12.36
C ASP A 21 -5.22 -13.17 -11.48
N PRO A 22 -4.01 -12.60 -11.71
CA PRO A 22 -2.89 -12.71 -10.77
C PRO A 22 -3.22 -12.33 -9.32
N PHE A 23 -3.93 -11.21 -9.13
CA PHE A 23 -4.31 -10.74 -7.81
C PHE A 23 -5.30 -11.71 -7.13
N VAL A 24 -6.30 -12.20 -7.87
CA VAL A 24 -7.26 -13.20 -7.37
C VAL A 24 -6.56 -14.49 -6.97
N LYS A 25 -5.55 -14.96 -7.74
CA LYS A 25 -4.76 -16.14 -7.37
C LYS A 25 -4.08 -15.96 -6.01
N ILE A 26 -3.45 -14.81 -5.78
CA ILE A 26 -2.85 -14.49 -4.46
C ILE A 26 -3.90 -14.47 -3.35
N LEU A 27 -5.04 -13.83 -3.57
CA LEU A 27 -6.10 -13.75 -2.55
C LEU A 27 -6.66 -15.14 -2.19
N ARG A 28 -6.78 -16.04 -3.17
CA ARG A 28 -7.24 -17.42 -2.96
C ARG A 28 -6.19 -18.27 -2.25
N ASP A 29 -4.94 -18.20 -2.69
CA ASP A 29 -3.81 -18.90 -2.04
C ASP A 29 -3.64 -18.47 -0.58
N ALA A 30 -3.77 -17.17 -0.31
CA ALA A 30 -3.74 -16.63 1.05
C ALA A 30 -4.99 -17.00 1.88
N GLY A 31 -6.03 -17.57 1.27
CA GLY A 31 -7.29 -17.90 1.95
C GLY A 31 -8.08 -16.67 2.40
N LEU A 32 -7.99 -15.57 1.64
CA LEU A 32 -8.72 -14.33 1.92
C LEU A 32 -10.07 -14.26 1.19
N VAL A 33 -10.19 -14.94 0.05
CA VAL A 33 -11.43 -15.02 -0.71
C VAL A 33 -11.80 -16.45 -1.10
N ASP A 34 -13.09 -16.73 -1.17
CA ASP A 34 -13.64 -18.00 -1.65
C ASP A 34 -13.73 -18.08 -3.20
N GLU A 35 -14.29 -19.16 -3.73
CA GLU A 35 -14.49 -19.33 -5.17
C GLU A 35 -15.39 -18.24 -5.78
N GLY A 36 -16.35 -17.73 -5.02
CA GLY A 36 -17.25 -16.63 -5.40
C GLY A 36 -16.65 -15.23 -5.19
N LEU A 37 -15.36 -15.15 -4.88
CA LEU A 37 -14.65 -13.91 -4.55
C LEU A 37 -15.29 -13.15 -3.39
N ASN A 38 -15.82 -13.86 -2.40
CA ASN A 38 -16.28 -13.29 -1.14
C ASN A 38 -15.20 -13.43 -0.09
N TRP A 39 -15.08 -12.44 0.79
CA TRP A 39 -14.16 -12.50 1.92
C TRP A 39 -14.41 -13.74 2.79
N CYS A 40 -13.38 -14.55 2.96
CA CYS A 40 -13.35 -15.70 3.86
C CYS A 40 -12.13 -15.71 4.79
N GLY A 41 -11.37 -14.60 4.82
CA GLY A 41 -10.14 -14.42 5.62
C GLY A 41 -10.34 -14.36 7.14
N LEU A 42 -11.57 -14.51 7.64
CA LEU A 42 -11.92 -14.40 9.06
C LEU A 42 -11.34 -13.10 9.66
N HIS A 43 -10.51 -13.21 10.70
CA HIS A 43 -9.87 -12.12 11.42
C HIS A 43 -8.55 -11.62 10.80
N ASP A 44 -8.11 -12.18 9.67
CA ASP A 44 -6.90 -11.75 8.98
C ASP A 44 -7.04 -10.32 8.44
N ARG A 45 -5.88 -9.70 8.16
CA ARG A 45 -5.80 -8.39 7.54
C ARG A 45 -5.12 -8.51 6.18
N LEU A 46 -5.72 -7.93 5.14
CA LEU A 46 -5.05 -7.64 3.87
C LEU A 46 -4.52 -6.21 3.90
N ILE A 47 -3.28 -5.99 3.48
CA ILE A 47 -2.72 -4.67 3.15
C ILE A 47 -2.37 -4.69 1.66
N GLN A 48 -3.14 -3.96 0.86
CA GLN A 48 -2.84 -3.69 -0.53
C GLN A 48 -2.03 -2.38 -0.60
N MET A 49 -0.84 -2.41 -1.19
CA MET A 49 0.18 -1.36 -1.08
C MET A 49 0.00 -0.13 -2.00
N GLY A 50 -1.15 0.04 -2.65
CA GLY A 50 -1.38 1.08 -3.66
C GLY A 50 -1.11 0.62 -5.09
N ASP A 51 -1.33 1.50 -6.06
CA ASP A 51 -1.17 1.25 -7.49
C ASP A 51 -2.02 0.06 -7.98
N ILE A 52 -3.34 0.17 -7.81
CA ILE A 52 -4.30 -0.78 -8.38
C ILE A 52 -4.68 -0.44 -9.82
N PHE A 53 -4.54 0.84 -10.18
CA PHE A 53 -4.82 1.33 -11.52
C PHE A 53 -3.60 1.27 -12.44
N ASP A 54 -3.84 1.57 -13.72
CA ASP A 54 -2.84 1.65 -14.79
C ASP A 54 -2.16 0.34 -15.21
N ARG A 55 -1.52 0.38 -16.39
CA ARG A 55 -0.74 -0.68 -17.08
C ARG A 55 -1.50 -1.95 -17.48
N GLY A 56 -2.39 -2.47 -16.64
CA GLY A 56 -3.23 -3.63 -16.93
C GLY A 56 -4.65 -3.24 -17.38
N PRO A 57 -5.37 -4.17 -18.03
CA PRO A 57 -6.68 -3.88 -18.62
C PRO A 57 -7.85 -3.94 -17.63
N PHE A 58 -7.65 -4.43 -16.40
CA PHE A 58 -8.75 -4.74 -15.47
C PHE A 58 -8.77 -3.89 -14.19
N SER A 59 -8.24 -2.67 -14.24
CA SER A 59 -8.18 -1.77 -13.07
C SER A 59 -9.53 -1.58 -12.37
N ARG A 60 -10.61 -1.37 -13.13
CA ARG A 60 -11.98 -1.28 -12.59
C ARG A 60 -12.41 -2.56 -11.86
N LYS A 61 -12.11 -3.72 -12.42
CA LYS A 61 -12.47 -5.03 -11.84
C LYS A 61 -11.72 -5.28 -10.53
N VAL A 62 -10.46 -4.83 -10.44
CA VAL A 62 -9.66 -4.88 -9.19
C VAL A 62 -10.25 -3.96 -8.14
N ASP A 63 -10.58 -2.71 -8.51
CA ASP A 63 -11.20 -1.74 -7.61
C ASP A 63 -12.56 -2.22 -7.08
N ASP A 64 -13.43 -2.75 -7.95
CA ASP A 64 -14.72 -3.33 -7.56
C ASP A 64 -14.58 -4.53 -6.60
N LEU A 65 -13.59 -5.40 -6.84
CA LEU A 65 -13.29 -6.52 -5.95
C LEU A 65 -12.84 -6.03 -4.58
N LEU A 66 -11.92 -5.06 -4.53
CA LEU A 66 -11.39 -4.50 -3.29
C LEU A 66 -12.50 -3.82 -2.47
N ASP A 67 -13.35 -3.02 -3.10
CA ASP A 67 -14.55 -2.44 -2.46
C ASP A 67 -15.42 -3.52 -1.82
N LYS A 68 -15.70 -4.61 -2.57
CA LYS A 68 -16.53 -5.71 -2.11
C LYS A 68 -15.92 -6.40 -0.89
N ILE A 69 -14.66 -6.84 -0.98
CA ILE A 69 -14.04 -7.60 0.12
C ILE A 69 -13.73 -6.71 1.33
N GLN A 70 -13.47 -5.42 1.13
CA GLN A 70 -13.26 -4.47 2.24
C GLN A 70 -14.53 -4.32 3.08
N LYS A 71 -15.69 -4.22 2.44
CA LYS A 71 -16.99 -4.22 3.13
C LYS A 71 -17.29 -5.54 3.83
N GLN A 72 -16.99 -6.67 3.21
CA GLN A 72 -17.24 -7.99 3.82
C GLN A 72 -16.27 -8.28 4.99
N ALA A 73 -15.01 -7.84 4.89
CA ALA A 73 -14.02 -8.00 5.93
C ALA A 73 -14.39 -7.22 7.21
N SER A 74 -14.85 -5.98 7.07
CA SER A 74 -15.26 -5.16 8.22
C SER A 74 -16.46 -5.76 8.97
N LEU A 75 -17.30 -6.55 8.29
CA LEU A 75 -18.40 -7.30 8.89
C LEU A 75 -17.95 -8.61 9.56
N SER A 76 -16.69 -9.04 9.41
CA SER A 76 -16.19 -10.38 9.81
C SER A 76 -14.95 -10.38 10.71
N SER A 77 -14.74 -9.34 11.54
CA SER A 77 -13.52 -9.15 12.37
C SER A 77 -12.20 -9.07 11.61
N GLY A 78 -12.25 -9.18 10.28
CA GLY A 78 -11.12 -8.99 9.37
C GLY A 78 -10.96 -7.53 8.99
N GLU A 79 -9.96 -7.26 8.15
CA GLU A 79 -9.76 -5.91 7.61
C GLU A 79 -9.08 -5.97 6.24
N VAL A 80 -9.53 -5.13 5.32
CA VAL A 80 -8.79 -4.85 4.09
C VAL A 80 -8.35 -3.38 4.16
N VAL A 81 -7.04 -3.19 4.24
CA VAL A 81 -6.40 -1.88 4.17
C VAL A 81 -5.94 -1.66 2.75
N ARG A 82 -6.38 -0.56 2.16
CA ARG A 82 -5.98 -0.13 0.82
C ARG A 82 -5.15 1.13 0.96
N LEU A 83 -3.88 1.03 0.59
CA LEU A 83 -3.01 2.19 0.54
C LEU A 83 -3.18 2.92 -0.79
N VAL A 84 -2.86 4.21 -0.79
CA VAL A 84 -2.83 5.06 -1.98
C VAL A 84 -1.41 5.02 -2.54
N GLY A 85 -1.28 4.59 -3.79
CA GLY A 85 -0.04 4.70 -4.56
C GLY A 85 0.03 6.01 -5.36
N ASN A 86 1.08 6.18 -6.16
CA ASN A 86 1.18 7.39 -6.98
C ASN A 86 0.11 7.44 -8.06
N HIS A 87 -0.34 6.30 -8.59
CA HIS A 87 -1.39 6.29 -9.62
C HIS A 87 -2.75 6.73 -9.07
N GLU A 88 -3.11 6.32 -7.85
CA GLU A 88 -4.30 6.86 -7.18
C GLU A 88 -4.12 8.33 -6.80
N LEU A 89 -2.91 8.73 -6.37
CA LEU A 89 -2.61 10.12 -6.03
C LEU A 89 -2.77 11.05 -7.24
N GLU A 90 -2.30 10.66 -8.42
CA GLU A 90 -2.46 11.45 -9.65
C GLU A 90 -3.94 11.75 -9.93
N LEU A 91 -4.83 10.75 -9.80
CA LEU A 91 -6.27 10.97 -9.91
C LEU A 91 -6.80 11.95 -8.85
N LEU A 92 -6.36 11.81 -7.59
CA LEU A 92 -6.76 12.70 -6.50
C LEU A 92 -6.30 14.15 -6.73
N LEU A 93 -5.16 14.33 -7.39
CA LEU A 93 -4.62 15.62 -7.85
C LEU A 93 -5.28 16.13 -9.15
N SER A 94 -6.27 15.41 -9.68
CA SER A 94 -6.99 15.71 -10.93
C SER A 94 -6.13 15.59 -12.19
N ASN A 95 -5.07 14.79 -12.15
CA ASN A 95 -4.39 14.32 -13.34
C ASN A 95 -5.08 13.04 -13.85
N PHE A 96 -5.87 13.18 -14.91
CA PHE A 96 -6.72 12.11 -15.44
C PHE A 96 -6.04 11.27 -16.54
N VAL A 97 -4.72 11.37 -16.68
CA VAL A 97 -3.97 10.55 -17.64
C VAL A 97 -3.75 9.16 -17.03
N ILE A 98 -4.76 8.30 -17.19
CA ILE A 98 -4.78 6.94 -16.65
C ILE A 98 -5.25 5.96 -17.72
N SER A 99 -4.53 4.86 -17.87
CA SER A 99 -4.79 3.81 -18.84
C SER A 99 -6.07 3.05 -18.51
N GLY A 100 -6.88 2.83 -19.55
CA GLY A 100 -8.13 2.08 -19.44
C GLY A 100 -9.34 2.91 -18.98
N PHE A 101 -9.22 4.23 -18.78
CA PHE A 101 -10.35 5.09 -18.44
C PHE A 101 -10.50 6.26 -19.42
N GLY A 102 -11.76 6.61 -19.70
CA GLY A 102 -12.07 7.92 -20.28
C GLY A 102 -11.95 9.04 -19.24
N VAL A 103 -11.79 10.30 -19.68
CA VAL A 103 -11.63 11.46 -18.76
C VAL A 103 -12.82 11.60 -17.80
N GLU A 104 -14.06 11.45 -18.30
CA GLU A 104 -15.25 11.53 -17.44
C GLU A 104 -15.32 10.36 -16.45
N GLU A 105 -14.88 9.19 -16.87
CA GLU A 105 -14.79 8.02 -16.00
C GLU A 105 -13.75 8.22 -14.89
N ALA A 106 -12.57 8.76 -15.25
CA ALA A 106 -11.51 9.08 -14.31
C ALA A 106 -11.94 10.13 -13.26
N LYS A 107 -12.78 11.11 -13.65
CA LYS A 107 -13.41 12.05 -12.71
C LYS A 107 -14.35 11.36 -11.72
N LEU A 108 -15.19 10.44 -12.18
CA LEU A 108 -16.07 9.66 -11.30
C LEU A 108 -15.26 8.79 -10.33
N VAL A 109 -14.18 8.17 -10.81
CA VAL A 109 -13.25 7.42 -9.97
C VAL A 109 -12.61 8.34 -8.93
N ARG A 110 -12.09 9.50 -9.34
CA ARG A 110 -11.55 10.51 -8.40
C ARG A 110 -12.56 10.85 -7.30
N ASP A 111 -13.80 11.16 -7.64
CA ASP A 111 -14.82 11.56 -6.66
C ASP A 111 -15.20 10.41 -5.70
N LYS A 112 -15.11 9.16 -6.16
CA LYS A 112 -15.14 7.99 -5.29
C LYS A 112 -13.92 7.95 -4.37
N LEU A 113 -12.70 8.02 -4.91
CA LEU A 113 -11.46 7.95 -4.12
C LEU A 113 -11.40 9.05 -3.05
N VAL A 114 -11.80 10.29 -3.36
CA VAL A 114 -11.88 11.39 -2.40
C VAL A 114 -12.78 11.01 -1.22
N ARG A 115 -13.99 10.49 -1.46
CA ARG A 115 -14.88 10.04 -0.39
C ARG A 115 -14.24 8.94 0.44
N GLN A 116 -13.65 7.94 -0.20
CA GLN A 116 -13.00 6.82 0.50
C GLN A 116 -11.82 7.26 1.37
N VAL A 117 -11.06 8.28 0.96
CA VAL A 117 -10.02 8.88 1.80
C VAL A 117 -10.63 9.60 3.01
N LEU A 118 -11.69 10.39 2.79
CA LEU A 118 -12.35 11.12 3.87
C LEU A 118 -13.00 10.18 4.88
N ASP A 119 -13.52 9.05 4.43
CA ASP A 119 -14.13 8.02 5.28
C ASP A 119 -13.09 7.08 5.93
N GLY A 120 -11.82 7.15 5.50
CA GLY A 120 -10.72 6.35 6.02
C GLY A 120 -10.63 4.92 5.46
N GLU A 121 -11.38 4.63 4.39
CA GLU A 121 -11.33 3.39 3.62
C GLU A 121 -10.04 3.30 2.77
N LEU A 122 -9.58 4.44 2.25
CA LEU A 122 -8.27 4.60 1.61
C LEU A 122 -7.33 5.38 2.53
N ARG A 123 -6.08 4.92 2.64
CA ARG A 123 -5.09 5.46 3.58
C ARG A 123 -3.77 5.72 2.87
N ALA A 124 -2.97 6.67 3.35
CA ALA A 124 -1.61 6.88 2.85
C ALA A 124 -0.58 6.01 3.57
N ALA A 125 -0.89 5.57 4.79
CA ALA A 125 -0.03 4.71 5.59
C ALA A 125 -0.82 3.71 6.44
N CYS A 126 -0.17 2.62 6.82
CA CYS A 126 -0.63 1.72 7.87
C CYS A 126 0.54 1.34 8.78
N ALA A 127 0.23 0.82 9.97
CA ALA A 127 1.24 0.23 10.85
C ALA A 127 0.71 -1.04 11.51
N TYR A 128 1.62 -1.98 11.74
CA TYR A 128 1.32 -3.23 12.44
C TYR A 128 2.59 -3.78 13.06
N LYS A 129 2.60 -4.05 14.38
CA LYS A 129 3.69 -4.74 15.09
C LYS A 129 5.10 -4.20 14.78
N GLY A 130 5.27 -2.88 14.71
CA GLY A 130 6.57 -2.25 14.44
C GLY A 130 6.94 -2.14 12.96
N PHE A 131 6.06 -2.56 12.05
CA PHE A 131 6.18 -2.31 10.62
C PHE A 131 5.39 -1.06 10.24
N LEU A 132 6.00 -0.20 9.43
CA LEU A 132 5.35 0.91 8.73
C LEU A 132 5.10 0.49 7.27
N PHE A 133 3.88 0.70 6.79
CA PHE A 133 3.50 0.45 5.40
C PHE A 133 3.17 1.77 4.73
N THR A 134 3.92 2.12 3.69
CA THR A 134 3.63 3.22 2.78
C THR A 134 3.97 2.77 1.37
N HIS A 135 3.40 3.41 0.36
CA HIS A 135 3.59 2.96 -1.02
C HIS A 135 5.07 2.99 -1.45
N ALA A 136 5.78 4.09 -1.21
CA ALA A 136 7.17 4.28 -1.68
C ALA A 136 8.19 4.49 -0.55
N GLY A 137 7.76 4.48 0.72
CA GLY A 137 8.67 4.59 1.87
C GLY A 137 8.92 6.00 2.41
N VAL A 138 9.49 6.06 3.60
CA VAL A 138 9.86 7.28 4.33
C VAL A 138 11.36 7.43 4.29
N THR A 139 11.82 8.45 3.56
CA THR A 139 13.23 8.82 3.47
C THR A 139 13.76 9.35 4.79
N ARG A 140 15.10 9.40 4.94
CA ARG A 140 15.73 10.02 6.12
C ARG A 140 15.30 11.48 6.34
N LYS A 141 15.09 12.24 5.27
CA LYS A 141 14.60 13.63 5.35
C LYS A 141 13.20 13.68 5.96
N LEU A 142 12.28 12.85 5.46
CA LEU A 142 10.92 12.77 5.98
C LEU A 142 10.89 12.26 7.42
N TYR A 143 11.68 11.24 7.74
CA TYR A 143 11.78 10.72 9.11
C TYR A 143 12.17 11.83 10.09
N LYS A 144 13.17 12.65 9.76
CA LYS A 144 13.55 13.81 10.60
C LYS A 144 12.42 14.82 10.78
N ILE A 145 11.60 15.04 9.74
CA ILE A 145 10.43 15.91 9.85
C ILE A 145 9.44 15.33 10.86
N PHE A 146 9.16 14.03 10.79
CA PHE A 146 8.31 13.36 11.77
C PHE A 146 8.91 13.38 13.18
N GLN A 147 10.22 13.25 13.33
CA GLN A 147 10.89 13.42 14.63
C GLN A 147 10.74 14.83 15.22
N MET A 148 10.58 15.86 14.40
CA MET A 148 10.33 17.22 14.86
C MET A 148 8.86 17.45 15.20
N GLN A 149 7.95 16.63 14.69
CA GLN A 149 6.49 16.75 14.87
C GLN A 149 5.91 15.78 15.89
N LEU A 150 6.64 14.72 16.24
CA LEU A 150 6.22 13.64 17.13
C LEU A 150 7.24 13.48 18.26
N ASP A 151 6.75 13.32 19.48
CA ASP A 151 7.60 13.00 20.64
C ASP A 151 8.29 11.63 20.47
N ASP A 152 7.58 10.66 19.89
CA ASP A 152 8.09 9.33 19.57
C ASP A 152 7.63 8.89 18.16
N PRO A 153 8.53 8.83 17.16
CA PRO A 153 8.22 8.50 15.76
C PRO A 153 8.09 6.98 15.54
N THR A 154 7.30 6.30 16.36
CA THR A 154 6.98 4.88 16.12
C THR A 154 6.22 4.70 14.80
N PRO A 155 6.25 3.52 14.18
CA PRO A 155 5.43 3.22 13.01
C PRO A 155 3.96 3.58 13.17
N GLY A 156 3.39 3.31 14.36
CA GLY A 156 2.00 3.66 14.68
C GLY A 156 1.75 5.16 14.66
N ASN A 157 2.57 5.93 15.38
CA ASN A 157 2.42 7.39 15.46
C ASN A 157 2.66 8.06 14.10
N MET A 158 3.65 7.59 13.34
CA MET A 158 3.89 8.07 11.99
C MET A 158 2.72 7.76 11.05
N ALA A 159 2.17 6.54 11.09
CA ALA A 159 1.02 6.19 10.25
C ALA A 159 -0.21 7.07 10.56
N VAL A 160 -0.46 7.37 11.84
CA VAL A 160 -1.52 8.30 12.26
C VAL A 160 -1.28 9.70 11.69
N LEU A 161 -0.08 10.26 11.89
CA LEU A 161 0.25 11.60 11.40
C LEU A 161 0.21 11.69 9.86
N ILE A 162 0.75 10.69 9.17
CA ILE A 162 0.72 10.63 7.70
C ILE A 162 -0.72 10.62 7.19
N ASN A 163 -1.59 9.79 7.77
CA ASN A 163 -2.99 9.74 7.35
C ASN A 163 -3.75 11.04 7.69
N LEU A 164 -3.43 11.71 8.79
CA LEU A 164 -3.99 13.02 9.12
C LEU A 164 -3.58 14.07 8.08
N ILE A 165 -2.29 14.19 7.79
CA ILE A 165 -1.77 15.12 6.77
C ILE A 165 -2.43 14.82 5.43
N PHE A 166 -2.47 13.56 5.02
CA PHE A 166 -3.05 13.14 3.75
C PHE A 166 -4.53 13.51 3.65
N LYS A 167 -5.33 13.15 4.66
CA LYS A 167 -6.77 13.44 4.70
C LYS A 167 -7.06 14.94 4.66
N GLU A 168 -6.35 15.75 5.45
CA GLU A 168 -6.53 17.21 5.42
C GLU A 168 -6.07 17.82 4.10
N SER A 169 -4.98 17.33 3.50
CA SER A 169 -4.55 17.74 2.16
C SER A 169 -5.58 17.45 1.09
N ILE A 170 -6.24 16.29 1.12
CA ILE A 170 -7.31 15.94 0.18
C ILE A 170 -8.56 16.80 0.42
N LYS A 171 -8.98 16.96 1.66
CA LYS A 171 -10.13 17.79 2.04
C LYS A 171 -9.99 19.25 1.61
N HIS A 172 -8.79 19.80 1.74
CA HIS A 172 -8.51 21.21 1.48
C HIS A 172 -7.80 21.47 0.14
N GLN A 173 -7.55 20.42 -0.65
CA GLN A 173 -6.82 20.47 -1.91
C GLN A 173 -5.46 21.19 -1.78
N PHE A 174 -4.73 20.90 -0.69
CA PHE A 174 -3.47 21.56 -0.35
C PHE A 174 -2.34 20.55 -0.13
N PHE A 175 -1.46 20.43 -1.12
CA PHE A 175 -0.45 19.37 -1.23
C PHE A 175 0.99 19.88 -1.10
N LYS A 176 1.27 20.71 -0.08
CA LYS A 176 2.61 21.28 0.16
C LYS A 176 3.46 20.48 1.14
N HIS A 177 2.86 19.52 1.85
CA HIS A 177 3.62 18.72 2.81
C HIS A 177 4.63 17.82 2.06
N PRO A 178 5.87 17.64 2.56
CA PRO A 178 6.89 16.84 1.89
C PRO A 178 6.55 15.37 1.60
N ILE A 179 5.47 14.82 2.19
CA ILE A 179 4.99 13.48 1.86
C ILE A 179 4.52 13.36 0.40
N PHE A 180 4.22 14.48 -0.26
CA PHE A 180 3.78 14.57 -1.66
C PHE A 180 4.91 14.90 -2.64
N ASN A 181 6.14 15.12 -2.16
CA ASN A 181 7.24 15.52 -3.01
C ASN A 181 7.53 14.48 -4.10
N ILE A 182 8.03 14.94 -5.24
CA ILE A 182 8.48 14.09 -6.33
C ILE A 182 9.98 14.31 -6.47
N SER A 183 10.76 13.22 -6.46
CA SER A 183 12.21 13.28 -6.57
C SER A 183 12.65 13.74 -7.96
N ILE A 184 13.87 14.26 -8.08
CA ILE A 184 14.50 14.58 -9.38
C ILE A 184 14.60 13.33 -10.26
N SER A 185 14.87 12.16 -9.68
CA SER A 185 14.87 10.86 -10.39
C SER A 185 13.51 10.57 -11.04
N ARG A 186 12.41 11.02 -10.42
CA ARG A 186 11.04 10.97 -10.95
C ARG A 186 10.57 12.26 -11.64
N LYS A 187 11.49 13.08 -12.15
CA LYS A 187 11.22 14.35 -12.87
C LYS A 187 10.53 15.43 -12.01
N GLY A 188 10.58 15.30 -10.70
CA GLY A 188 10.20 16.34 -9.77
C GLY A 188 11.33 17.35 -9.53
N THR A 189 11.12 18.23 -8.56
CA THR A 189 12.06 19.32 -8.21
C THR A 189 12.79 19.08 -6.90
N ASP A 190 12.38 18.06 -6.13
CA ASP A 190 12.97 17.76 -4.84
C ASP A 190 14.10 16.74 -4.96
N ARG A 191 15.14 16.90 -4.12
CA ARG A 191 16.22 15.91 -4.06
C ARG A 191 15.74 14.50 -3.70
N PHE A 192 14.69 14.40 -2.88
CA PHE A 192 14.12 13.14 -2.39
C PHE A 192 12.60 13.20 -2.53
N GLY A 193 12.02 12.06 -2.88
CA GLY A 193 10.60 11.86 -3.03
C GLY A 193 9.85 11.79 -1.70
N GLY A 194 8.54 11.93 -1.83
CA GLY A 194 7.54 11.67 -0.81
C GLY A 194 7.22 10.19 -0.68
N ILE A 195 6.27 9.87 0.22
CA ILE A 195 5.87 8.48 0.50
C ILE A 195 5.13 7.79 -0.65
N PHE A 196 4.84 8.52 -1.72
CA PHE A 196 4.18 8.02 -2.92
C PHE A 196 5.13 7.87 -4.10
N TRP A 197 6.32 8.50 -4.07
CA TRP A 197 7.13 8.71 -5.28
C TRP A 197 8.59 8.32 -5.17
N GLU A 198 9.08 7.95 -3.98
CA GLU A 198 10.50 7.68 -3.82
C GLU A 198 10.92 6.34 -4.44
N ASP A 199 12.06 6.35 -5.14
CA ASP A 199 12.66 5.14 -5.68
C ASP A 199 13.35 4.33 -4.58
N LEU A 200 13.27 2.99 -4.66
CA LEU A 200 13.86 2.11 -3.64
C LEU A 200 15.36 2.35 -3.43
N GLU A 201 16.10 2.59 -4.52
CA GLU A 201 17.54 2.88 -4.44
C GLU A 201 17.82 4.17 -3.66
N ASP A 202 17.07 5.25 -3.96
CA ASP A 202 17.18 6.54 -3.29
C ASP A 202 16.72 6.44 -1.82
N LEU A 203 15.66 5.67 -1.55
CA LEU A 203 15.17 5.39 -0.19
C LEU A 203 16.27 4.73 0.66
N VAL A 204 16.84 3.62 0.17
CA VAL A 204 17.91 2.88 0.84
C VAL A 204 19.17 3.73 1.00
N ALA A 205 19.55 4.50 -0.03
CA ALA A 205 20.71 5.39 0.02
C ALA A 205 20.51 6.53 1.03
N SER A 206 19.28 7.08 1.13
CA SER A 206 18.96 8.12 2.11
C SER A 206 19.07 7.60 3.54
N PHE A 207 18.79 6.32 3.73
CA PHE A 207 18.65 5.69 5.03
C PHE A 207 19.26 4.27 5.05
N PRO A 208 20.60 4.15 5.08
CA PRO A 208 21.29 2.86 4.96
C PRO A 208 20.83 1.80 5.97
N LYS A 209 20.34 2.26 7.12
CA LYS A 209 19.51 1.46 8.03
C LYS A 209 18.39 2.34 8.59
N SER A 210 17.16 2.05 8.18
CA SER A 210 15.97 2.72 8.70
C SER A 210 15.78 2.39 10.20
N PRO A 211 15.50 3.37 11.09
CA PRO A 211 15.17 3.16 12.51
C PRO A 211 13.87 2.38 12.71
N VAL A 212 13.01 2.34 11.69
CA VAL A 212 11.78 1.56 11.66
C VAL A 212 11.84 0.54 10.54
N VAL A 213 11.12 -0.57 10.66
CA VAL A 213 10.97 -1.52 9.56
C VAL A 213 9.90 -1.01 8.61
N GLN A 214 10.27 -0.77 7.35
CA GLN A 214 9.37 -0.26 6.32
C GLN A 214 9.04 -1.36 5.32
N VAL A 215 7.77 -1.48 4.95
CA VAL A 215 7.30 -2.32 3.85
C VAL A 215 6.80 -1.39 2.75
N VAL A 216 7.32 -1.56 1.54
CA VAL A 216 7.11 -0.61 0.42
C VAL A 216 6.79 -1.34 -0.89
N GLY A 217 5.97 -0.74 -1.73
CA GLY A 217 5.73 -1.14 -3.13
C GLY A 217 6.51 -0.25 -4.09
N HIS A 218 5.83 0.26 -5.13
CA HIS A 218 6.27 1.29 -6.09
C HIS A 218 7.42 0.89 -7.03
N THR A 219 8.54 0.44 -6.47
CA THR A 219 9.71 0.01 -7.23
C THR A 219 9.70 -1.51 -7.35
N GLN A 220 9.55 -1.99 -8.59
CA GLN A 220 9.56 -3.43 -8.88
C GLN A 220 10.90 -4.08 -8.53
N VAL A 221 10.83 -5.20 -7.83
CA VAL A 221 11.96 -6.09 -7.51
C VAL A 221 11.71 -7.49 -8.09
N ASP A 222 12.78 -8.24 -8.37
CA ASP A 222 12.64 -9.60 -8.95
C ASP A 222 11.94 -10.58 -7.99
N ARG A 223 12.07 -10.35 -6.68
CA ARG A 223 11.45 -11.13 -5.61
C ARG A 223 11.45 -10.33 -4.32
N ILE A 224 10.53 -10.65 -3.41
CA ILE A 224 10.58 -10.17 -2.03
C ILE A 224 11.83 -10.76 -1.36
N ILE A 225 12.59 -9.93 -0.65
CA ILE A 225 13.75 -10.37 0.14
C ILE A 225 13.61 -9.79 1.55
N LEU A 226 13.75 -10.65 2.56
CA LEU A 226 13.81 -10.23 3.96
C LEU A 226 15.23 -9.78 4.33
N ASP A 227 15.69 -8.69 3.74
CA ASP A 227 16.96 -8.08 4.11
C ASP A 227 16.79 -7.16 5.33
N ARG A 228 17.37 -7.58 6.46
CA ARG A 228 17.31 -6.83 7.73
C ARG A 228 18.42 -5.80 7.88
N THR A 229 19.31 -5.65 6.90
CA THR A 229 20.40 -4.67 6.97
C THR A 229 19.86 -3.24 6.86
N ALA A 230 18.98 -3.00 5.88
CA ALA A 230 18.37 -1.69 5.62
C ALA A 230 17.08 -1.42 6.41
N ASN A 231 16.44 -2.45 6.98
CA ASN A 231 15.09 -2.39 7.56
C ASN A 231 14.03 -1.91 6.54
N ILE A 232 14.19 -2.28 5.27
CA ILE A 232 13.24 -1.98 4.19
C ILE A 232 12.93 -3.28 3.46
N ILE A 233 11.64 -3.58 3.30
CA ILE A 233 11.14 -4.80 2.64
C ILE A 233 10.32 -4.36 1.43
N PRO A 234 10.89 -4.37 0.21
CA PRO A 234 10.14 -4.13 -1.00
C PRO A 234 9.25 -5.35 -1.32
N VAL A 235 7.98 -5.10 -1.65
CA VAL A 235 6.97 -6.14 -1.92
C VAL A 235 6.33 -6.06 -3.30
N ASP A 236 6.68 -5.05 -4.12
CA ASP A 236 6.25 -5.02 -5.51
C ASP A 236 7.15 -5.93 -6.36
N VAL A 237 6.63 -7.12 -6.69
CA VAL A 237 7.31 -8.07 -7.59
C VAL A 237 6.83 -7.99 -9.04
N GLY A 238 5.93 -7.05 -9.34
CA GLY A 238 5.20 -6.99 -10.60
C GLY A 238 4.37 -8.25 -10.85
N LEU A 239 3.08 -8.24 -10.49
CA LEU A 239 2.20 -9.42 -10.54
C LEU A 239 2.08 -10.12 -11.91
N HIS A 240 2.45 -9.43 -13.00
CA HIS A 240 2.51 -10.01 -14.34
C HIS A 240 3.71 -10.96 -14.55
N ARG A 241 4.71 -10.93 -13.66
CA ARG A 241 5.95 -11.74 -13.73
C ARG A 241 5.98 -12.82 -12.68
N LYS A 242 5.63 -12.47 -11.44
CA LYS A 242 5.76 -13.35 -10.28
C LYS A 242 4.62 -13.14 -9.30
N LEU A 243 4.16 -14.24 -8.71
CA LEU A 243 3.15 -14.23 -7.66
C LEU A 243 3.81 -14.49 -6.31
N GLN A 244 4.17 -13.42 -5.62
CA GLN A 244 4.65 -13.47 -4.25
C GLN A 244 3.87 -12.48 -3.38
N TYR A 245 3.71 -12.83 -2.11
CA TYR A 245 3.19 -11.93 -1.10
C TYR A 245 3.91 -12.12 0.23
N LEU A 246 3.82 -11.12 1.09
CA LEU A 246 4.41 -11.15 2.42
C LEU A 246 3.34 -11.46 3.47
N VAL A 247 3.63 -12.36 4.39
CA VAL A 247 2.83 -12.65 5.58
C VAL A 247 3.57 -12.13 6.80
N ILE A 248 2.89 -11.38 7.65
CA ILE A 248 3.37 -11.06 9.00
C ILE A 248 2.47 -11.78 9.99
N HIS A 249 3.06 -12.72 10.72
CA HIS A 249 2.37 -13.53 11.72
C HIS A 249 2.09 -12.72 13.00
N GLU A 250 1.24 -13.25 13.87
CA GLU A 250 0.82 -12.57 15.11
C GLU A 250 1.99 -12.25 16.07
N ASP A 251 3.04 -13.08 16.02
CA ASP A 251 4.31 -12.89 16.75
C ASP A 251 5.23 -11.83 16.12
N GLY A 252 4.84 -11.25 14.98
CA GLY A 252 5.60 -10.25 14.23
C GLY A 252 6.62 -10.83 13.26
N ARG A 253 6.71 -12.16 13.10
CA ARG A 253 7.62 -12.79 12.15
C ARG A 253 7.14 -12.58 10.71
N PRO A 254 8.00 -12.02 9.82
CA PRO A 254 7.70 -11.97 8.39
C PRO A 254 8.02 -13.31 7.71
N GLU A 255 7.23 -13.66 6.70
CA GLU A 255 7.37 -14.85 5.87
C GLU A 255 6.99 -14.50 4.43
N ILE A 256 7.82 -14.92 3.47
CA ILE A 256 7.54 -14.76 2.03
C ILE A 256 6.82 -16.01 1.56
N VAL A 257 5.74 -15.84 0.80
CA VAL A 257 5.02 -16.94 0.16
C VAL A 257 5.10 -16.79 -1.35
N ASP A 258 5.51 -17.85 -2.04
CA ASP A 258 5.42 -18.02 -3.49
C ASP A 258 4.12 -18.76 -3.82
N VAL A 259 3.24 -18.14 -4.60
CA VAL A 259 2.02 -18.81 -5.10
C VAL A 259 2.44 -19.78 -6.20
N LYS A 260 2.10 -21.05 -6.02
CA LYS A 260 2.37 -22.07 -7.05
C LYS A 260 1.40 -21.89 -8.23
N GLU A 261 1.90 -22.15 -9.44
CA GLU A 261 1.12 -22.07 -10.68
C GLU A 261 -0.10 -22.99 -10.70
#